data_AF-A0A239MMI2-F1
#
_entry.id   AF-A0A239MMI2-F1
#
_cell.length_a   1.000
_cell.length_b   1.000
_cell.length_c   1.000
_cell.angle_alpha   90.00
_cell.angle_beta   90.00
_cell.angle_gamma   90.00
#
_symmetry.space_group_name_H-M   'P 1'
#
loop_
_entity.id
_entity.type
_entity.pdbx_description
1 polymer ?
#
loop_
_entity_poly.entity_id
_entity_poly.type
_entity_poly.pdbx_seq_one_letter_code
_entity_poly.pdbx_strand_id
1 'polypeptide(L)'
;MSQGQQVYDTPTFDTSMRGYEKKQVDRHVADAADRISQLNAEREQAHNHIRGLNANLEQMHGELTELRDRPPRLDRASFRHLGSMVDEILALSEKQGQAIVDAAGEHAAEIKAAAEQVVEAAHQEAERLRTLGQEAREAAEQEAKRLHEASVAAVERAEGEARARIESAHEQTQQELTRWRSDVEREVNEHRAAAQEADEARAAEAEQQMQAYHQQLTMVQKEIDARQQALAQLRNAQEQAQQQLGQLRQDGAAVENDLAQVTHRLQGTRQELSQELSRLEAARRGAEQVEQQTLEARVRMQREAKRMADRAAAAVMAAAAISEQTGEFKMVAIGRDQEPAAVAAAPALALADAPEEHSEPVEPPTQPELQPEPEPEPEPELRVEPAAPAEESRSLFEPRQRVDG
;
A
#
# COMPACT_ATOMS: atom_id res chain seq x y z
N MET A 1 -73.21 -39.16 70.25
CA MET A 1 -73.18 -39.40 68.79
C MET A 1 -73.05 -38.08 68.03
N SER A 2 -71.85 -37.50 67.91
CA SER A 2 -71.54 -36.45 66.90
C SER A 2 -70.04 -36.09 66.89
N GLN A 3 -69.19 -37.06 66.53
CA GLN A 3 -67.80 -36.83 66.13
C GLN A 3 -67.48 -37.89 65.07
N GLY A 4 -66.91 -37.49 63.93
CA GLY A 4 -66.71 -38.43 62.81
C GLY A 4 -66.51 -37.80 61.42
N GLN A 5 -66.18 -36.51 61.33
CA GLN A 5 -65.93 -35.86 60.05
C GLN A 5 -64.69 -34.94 60.14
N GLN A 6 -63.57 -35.51 60.59
CA GLN A 6 -62.26 -34.89 60.35
C GLN A 6 -62.02 -34.92 58.83
N VAL A 7 -62.05 -33.75 58.20
CA VAL A 7 -61.68 -33.60 56.80
C VAL A 7 -60.18 -33.85 56.69
N TYR A 8 -59.79 -34.89 55.95
CA TYR A 8 -58.41 -35.12 55.57
C TYR A 8 -58.02 -34.11 54.50
N ASP A 9 -57.72 -32.89 54.94
CA ASP A 9 -57.25 -31.83 54.06
C ASP A 9 -55.94 -32.28 53.41
N THR A 10 -55.92 -32.37 52.08
CA THR A 10 -54.84 -33.01 51.34
C THR A 10 -53.82 -31.93 50.97
N PRO A 11 -52.60 -31.95 51.54
CA PRO A 11 -51.66 -30.85 51.37
C PRO A 11 -51.29 -30.68 49.89
N THR A 12 -51.54 -29.48 49.38
CA THR A 12 -51.14 -29.10 48.02
C THR A 12 -49.75 -28.50 48.09
N PHE A 13 -48.80 -29.07 47.33
CA PHE A 13 -47.40 -28.64 47.31
C PHE A 13 -47.07 -27.96 45.98
N ASP A 14 -46.31 -26.87 46.02
CA ASP A 14 -45.90 -26.19 44.80
C ASP A 14 -44.93 -27.04 43.98
N THR A 15 -45.15 -27.07 42.65
CA THR A 15 -44.34 -27.85 41.71
C THR A 15 -43.31 -26.96 41.02
N SER A 16 -42.03 -27.13 41.37
CA SER A 16 -40.90 -26.54 40.66
C SER A 16 -40.57 -27.37 39.40
N MET A 17 -39.70 -26.86 38.52
CA MET A 17 -39.43 -27.45 37.18
C MET A 17 -38.84 -28.89 37.17
N ARG A 18 -38.61 -29.52 38.33
CA ARG A 18 -38.24 -30.94 38.48
C ARG A 18 -39.01 -31.69 39.58
N GLY A 19 -40.12 -31.14 40.08
CA GLY A 19 -40.95 -31.76 41.13
C GLY A 19 -41.28 -30.81 42.28
N TYR A 20 -41.91 -31.33 43.32
CA TYR A 20 -42.37 -30.56 44.49
C TYR A 20 -41.23 -29.80 45.20
N GLU A 21 -41.52 -28.63 45.77
CA GLU A 21 -40.52 -27.89 46.55
C GLU A 21 -40.13 -28.68 47.81
N LYS A 22 -38.90 -29.20 47.83
CA LYS A 22 -38.38 -30.03 48.94
C LYS A 22 -38.59 -29.39 50.33
N LYS A 23 -38.42 -28.08 50.47
CA LYS A 23 -38.59 -27.38 51.76
C LYS A 23 -40.03 -27.42 52.30
N GLN A 24 -41.04 -27.51 51.42
CA GLN A 24 -42.44 -27.67 51.83
C GLN A 24 -42.69 -29.10 52.31
N VAL A 25 -42.17 -30.08 51.56
CA VAL A 25 -42.29 -31.51 51.88
C VAL A 25 -41.55 -31.87 53.17
N ASP A 26 -40.28 -31.46 53.32
CA ASP A 26 -39.48 -31.71 54.52
C ASP A 26 -40.16 -31.16 55.80
N ARG A 27 -40.80 -29.97 55.69
CA ARG A 27 -41.56 -29.36 56.80
C ARG A 27 -42.83 -30.15 57.12
N HIS A 28 -43.67 -30.43 56.12
CA HIS A 28 -44.91 -31.19 56.32
C HIS A 28 -44.65 -32.60 56.88
N VAL A 29 -43.53 -33.25 56.52
CA VAL A 29 -43.13 -34.54 57.09
C VAL A 29 -42.78 -34.42 58.57
N ALA A 30 -42.14 -33.32 59.00
CA ALA A 30 -41.90 -33.05 60.42
C ALA A 30 -43.22 -32.78 61.17
N ASP A 31 -44.07 -31.87 60.65
CA ASP A 31 -45.36 -31.54 61.25
C ASP A 31 -46.25 -32.80 61.41
N ALA A 32 -46.22 -33.71 60.44
CA ALA A 32 -46.93 -34.99 60.49
C ALA A 32 -46.33 -35.98 61.51
N ALA A 33 -45.01 -36.01 61.68
CA ALA A 33 -44.34 -36.86 62.66
C ALA A 33 -44.66 -36.43 64.11
N ASP A 34 -44.69 -35.12 64.37
CA ASP A 34 -45.12 -34.56 65.65
C ASP A 34 -46.60 -34.86 65.91
N ARG A 35 -47.47 -34.72 64.90
CA ARG A 35 -48.90 -35.07 64.98
C ARG A 35 -49.13 -36.55 65.34
N ILE A 36 -48.38 -37.45 64.72
CA ILE A 36 -48.43 -38.89 65.01
C ILE A 36 -47.94 -39.18 66.44
N SER A 37 -46.93 -38.45 66.90
CA SER A 37 -46.38 -38.61 68.26
C SER A 37 -47.38 -38.16 69.32
N GLN A 38 -48.05 -37.02 69.12
CA GLN A 38 -49.14 -36.54 69.98
C GLN A 38 -50.31 -37.54 70.02
N LEU A 39 -50.79 -38.00 68.87
CA LEU A 39 -51.92 -38.94 68.79
C LEU A 39 -51.63 -40.28 69.50
N ASN A 40 -50.37 -40.75 69.50
CA ASN A 40 -50.00 -41.93 70.27
C ASN A 40 -50.01 -41.67 71.78
N ALA A 41 -49.56 -40.51 72.25
CA ALA A 41 -49.63 -40.13 73.67
C ALA A 41 -51.09 -40.03 74.16
N GLU A 42 -51.98 -39.42 73.36
CA GLU A 42 -53.42 -39.38 73.63
C GLU A 42 -54.04 -40.80 73.67
N ARG A 43 -53.65 -41.68 72.74
CA ARG A 43 -54.09 -43.09 72.72
C ARG A 43 -53.66 -43.87 73.96
N GLU A 44 -52.43 -43.62 74.44
CA GLU A 44 -51.87 -44.23 75.66
C GLU A 44 -52.61 -43.76 76.91
N GLN A 45 -52.86 -42.45 77.03
CA GLN A 45 -53.68 -41.86 78.11
C GLN A 45 -55.09 -42.47 78.14
N ALA A 46 -55.75 -42.58 76.98
CA ALA A 46 -57.07 -43.20 76.87
C ALA A 46 -57.07 -44.68 77.30
N HIS A 47 -56.05 -45.47 76.92
CA HIS A 47 -55.91 -46.86 77.37
C HIS A 47 -55.70 -46.97 78.88
N ASN A 48 -54.89 -46.09 79.47
CA ASN A 48 -54.67 -46.07 80.91
C ASN A 48 -55.96 -45.68 81.67
N HIS A 49 -56.75 -44.73 81.15
CA HIS A 49 -58.05 -44.37 81.70
C HIS A 49 -59.06 -45.53 81.65
N ILE A 50 -59.16 -46.24 80.51
CA ILE A 50 -60.04 -47.42 80.37
C ILE A 50 -59.65 -48.53 81.35
N ARG A 51 -58.34 -48.81 81.56
CA ARG A 51 -57.90 -49.78 82.58
C ARG A 51 -58.31 -49.35 84.00
N GLY A 52 -58.24 -48.06 84.32
CA GLY A 52 -58.70 -47.52 85.61
C GLY A 52 -60.22 -47.68 85.81
N LEU A 53 -61.02 -47.41 84.77
CA LEU A 53 -62.48 -47.60 84.83
C LEU A 53 -62.87 -49.06 85.05
N ASN A 54 -62.18 -50.03 84.43
CA ASN A 54 -62.43 -51.45 84.67
C ASN A 54 -62.13 -51.86 86.13
N ALA A 55 -61.01 -51.40 86.70
CA ALA A 55 -60.67 -51.69 88.10
C ALA A 55 -61.73 -51.14 89.07
N ASN A 56 -62.24 -49.93 88.82
CA ASN A 56 -63.34 -49.35 89.60
C ASN A 56 -64.65 -50.14 89.44
N LEU A 57 -64.95 -50.67 88.25
CA LEU A 57 -66.13 -51.51 88.04
C LEU A 57 -66.02 -52.86 88.76
N GLU A 58 -64.82 -53.46 88.81
CA GLU A 58 -64.56 -54.69 89.59
C GLU A 58 -64.75 -54.44 91.10
N GLN A 59 -64.24 -53.33 91.63
CA GLN A 59 -64.47 -52.92 93.03
C GLN A 59 -65.97 -52.73 93.33
N MET A 60 -66.69 -51.97 92.48
CA MET A 60 -68.13 -51.73 92.66
C MET A 60 -68.96 -53.02 92.61
N HIS A 61 -68.56 -54.03 91.83
CA HIS A 61 -69.21 -55.35 91.85
C HIS A 61 -68.93 -56.13 93.15
N GLY A 62 -67.75 -55.94 93.76
CA GLY A 62 -67.44 -56.45 95.09
C GLY A 62 -68.36 -55.84 96.16
N GLU A 63 -68.42 -54.51 96.23
CA GLU A 63 -69.26 -53.77 97.19
C GLU A 63 -70.76 -54.08 97.03
N LEU A 64 -71.26 -54.18 95.79
CA LEU A 64 -72.64 -54.60 95.51
C LEU A 64 -72.92 -56.06 95.90
N THR A 65 -71.92 -56.93 95.88
CA THR A 65 -72.06 -58.33 96.33
C THR A 65 -72.10 -58.39 97.86
N GLU A 66 -71.22 -57.67 98.55
CA GLU A 66 -71.20 -57.59 100.02
C GLU A 66 -72.51 -56.98 100.58
N LEU A 67 -73.06 -55.95 99.93
CA LEU A 67 -74.35 -55.37 100.29
C LEU A 67 -75.53 -56.31 100.05
N ARG A 68 -75.47 -57.19 99.04
CA ARG A 68 -76.54 -58.15 98.72
C ARG A 68 -76.66 -59.27 99.74
N ASP A 69 -75.53 -59.71 100.32
CA ASP A 69 -75.50 -60.85 101.26
C ASP A 69 -75.90 -60.45 102.70
N ARG A 70 -76.40 -59.22 102.91
CA ARG A 70 -76.79 -58.66 104.22
C ARG A 70 -78.33 -58.65 104.41
N PRO A 71 -78.93 -59.67 105.04
CA PRO A 71 -80.40 -59.74 105.19
C PRO A 71 -80.95 -58.64 106.12
N PRO A 72 -82.01 -57.92 105.72
CA PRO A 72 -82.53 -56.78 106.49
C PRO A 72 -83.41 -57.20 107.67
N ARG A 73 -83.36 -56.40 108.74
CA ARG A 73 -84.36 -56.40 109.83
C ARG A 73 -85.12 -55.08 109.79
N LEU A 74 -86.44 -55.14 109.68
CA LEU A 74 -87.34 -53.99 109.80
C LEU A 74 -88.43 -54.36 110.80
N ASP A 75 -88.46 -53.68 111.94
CA ASP A 75 -89.45 -53.89 113.00
C ASP A 75 -90.59 -52.86 112.87
N ARG A 76 -91.84 -53.27 113.15
CA ARG A 76 -93.03 -52.49 112.80
C ARG A 76 -93.60 -51.74 114.01
N ALA A 77 -93.36 -50.43 114.06
CA ALA A 77 -93.96 -49.54 115.05
C ALA A 77 -95.50 -49.44 114.90
N SER A 78 -96.19 -49.12 116.01
CA SER A 78 -97.64 -49.23 116.13
C SER A 78 -98.40 -48.01 115.58
N PHE A 79 -99.38 -48.27 114.71
CA PHE A 79 -100.23 -47.28 114.02
C PHE A 79 -101.15 -46.44 114.95
N ARG A 80 -101.14 -46.62 116.27
CA ARG A 80 -102.12 -45.97 117.18
C ARG A 80 -101.89 -44.46 117.40
N HIS A 81 -100.66 -43.97 117.22
CA HIS A 81 -100.35 -42.53 117.26
C HIS A 81 -100.31 -41.88 115.87
N LEU A 82 -100.65 -42.64 114.82
CA LEU A 82 -100.45 -42.22 113.44
C LEU A 82 -101.32 -41.01 113.05
N GLY A 83 -102.51 -40.83 113.63
CA GLY A 83 -103.44 -39.73 113.26
C GLY A 83 -102.84 -38.35 113.49
N SER A 84 -102.65 -37.96 114.76
CA SER A 84 -102.08 -36.65 115.10
C SER A 84 -100.65 -36.47 114.59
N MET A 85 -99.89 -37.56 114.49
CA MET A 85 -98.54 -37.54 113.93
C MET A 85 -98.56 -37.35 112.40
N VAL A 86 -99.58 -37.83 111.69
CA VAL A 86 -99.77 -37.55 110.25
C VAL A 86 -100.23 -36.11 110.05
N ASP A 87 -101.11 -35.56 110.88
CA ASP A 87 -101.48 -34.14 110.80
C ASP A 87 -100.25 -33.24 111.06
N GLU A 88 -99.42 -33.58 112.04
CA GLU A 88 -98.15 -32.89 112.34
C GLU A 88 -97.09 -33.09 111.23
N ILE A 89 -96.97 -34.28 110.66
CA ILE A 89 -96.13 -34.55 109.49
C ILE A 89 -96.63 -33.78 108.28
N LEU A 90 -97.94 -33.67 108.05
CA LEU A 90 -98.51 -32.91 106.92
C LEU A 90 -98.26 -31.42 107.09
N ALA A 91 -98.50 -30.85 108.28
CA ALA A 91 -98.18 -29.44 108.56
C ALA A 91 -96.67 -29.15 108.47
N LEU A 92 -95.82 -30.08 108.92
CA LEU A 92 -94.37 -29.99 108.75
C LEU A 92 -93.99 -30.10 107.26
N SER A 93 -94.63 -30.99 106.50
CA SER A 93 -94.38 -31.22 105.08
C SER A 93 -94.87 -30.06 104.20
N GLU A 94 -95.98 -29.41 104.57
CA GLU A 94 -96.48 -28.20 103.94
C GLU A 94 -95.51 -27.04 104.20
N LYS A 95 -95.05 -26.86 105.45
CA LYS A 95 -94.03 -25.86 105.80
C LYS A 95 -92.68 -26.12 105.12
N GLN A 96 -92.25 -27.38 105.02
CA GLN A 96 -91.04 -27.77 104.30
C GLN A 96 -91.20 -27.60 102.79
N GLY A 97 -92.36 -27.95 102.23
CA GLY A 97 -92.70 -27.73 100.83
C GLY A 97 -92.69 -26.25 100.46
N GLN A 98 -93.29 -25.40 101.29
CA GLN A 98 -93.24 -23.95 101.12
C GLN A 98 -91.79 -23.44 101.19
N ALA A 99 -91.00 -23.86 102.20
CA ALA A 99 -89.60 -23.47 102.31
C ALA A 99 -88.73 -23.95 101.12
N ILE A 100 -89.05 -25.11 100.52
CA ILE A 100 -88.39 -25.60 99.30
C ILE A 100 -88.81 -24.75 98.08
N VAL A 101 -90.08 -24.36 97.96
CA VAL A 101 -90.57 -23.47 96.90
C VAL A 101 -89.97 -22.07 97.02
N ASP A 102 -89.90 -21.52 98.24
CA ASP A 102 -89.30 -20.22 98.53
C ASP A 102 -87.79 -20.25 98.17
N ALA A 103 -87.03 -21.22 98.69
CA ALA A 103 -85.60 -21.35 98.39
C ALA A 103 -85.32 -21.66 96.90
N ALA A 104 -86.19 -22.42 96.22
CA ALA A 104 -86.09 -22.62 94.77
C ALA A 104 -86.42 -21.34 93.99
N GLY A 105 -87.32 -20.51 94.49
CA GLY A 105 -87.64 -19.19 93.93
C GLY A 105 -86.48 -18.20 94.10
N GLU A 106 -85.88 -18.14 95.28
CA GLU A 106 -84.66 -17.38 95.56
C GLU A 106 -83.51 -17.84 94.65
N HIS A 107 -83.22 -19.14 94.60
CA HIS A 107 -82.14 -19.66 93.78
C HIS A 107 -82.37 -19.50 92.27
N ALA A 108 -83.62 -19.58 91.80
CA ALA A 108 -83.97 -19.25 90.42
C ALA A 108 -83.78 -17.76 90.11
N ALA A 109 -84.03 -16.87 91.08
CA ALA A 109 -83.75 -15.45 90.95
C ALA A 109 -82.24 -15.15 90.97
N GLU A 110 -81.45 -15.84 91.80
CA GLU A 110 -79.98 -15.77 91.80
C GLU A 110 -79.39 -16.21 90.45
N ILE A 111 -79.78 -17.40 89.95
CA ILE A 111 -79.32 -17.92 88.66
C ILE A 111 -79.71 -16.97 87.53
N LYS A 112 -80.93 -16.43 87.56
CA LYS A 112 -81.39 -15.45 86.57
C LYS A 112 -80.54 -14.17 86.61
N ALA A 113 -80.31 -13.59 87.79
CA ALA A 113 -79.52 -12.38 87.94
C ALA A 113 -78.05 -12.59 87.52
N ALA A 114 -77.47 -13.75 87.83
CA ALA A 114 -76.14 -14.13 87.37
C ALA A 114 -76.07 -14.31 85.85
N ALA A 115 -77.09 -14.93 85.24
CA ALA A 115 -77.19 -15.07 83.78
C ALA A 115 -77.35 -13.71 83.09
N GLU A 116 -78.18 -12.80 83.62
CA GLU A 116 -78.35 -11.43 83.13
C GLU A 116 -77.03 -10.64 83.23
N GLN A 117 -76.27 -10.76 84.33
CA GLN A 117 -74.94 -10.17 84.48
C GLN A 117 -73.92 -10.72 83.48
N VAL A 118 -73.92 -12.04 83.21
CA VAL A 118 -73.01 -12.65 82.23
C VAL A 118 -73.35 -12.22 80.79
N VAL A 119 -74.65 -12.11 80.46
CA VAL A 119 -75.11 -11.61 79.16
C VAL A 119 -74.71 -10.14 78.97
N GLU A 120 -74.93 -9.29 79.98
CA GLU A 120 -74.53 -7.87 79.96
C GLU A 120 -73.01 -7.71 79.82
N ALA A 121 -72.22 -8.46 80.59
CA ALA A 121 -70.75 -8.44 80.48
C ALA A 121 -70.26 -8.92 79.09
N ALA A 122 -70.91 -9.94 78.52
CA ALA A 122 -70.60 -10.42 77.18
C ALA A 122 -70.99 -9.41 76.08
N HIS A 123 -72.07 -8.65 76.26
CA HIS A 123 -72.43 -7.56 75.37
C HIS A 123 -71.41 -6.42 75.43
N GLN A 124 -71.03 -5.96 76.62
CA GLN A 124 -70.02 -4.91 76.79
C GLN A 124 -68.66 -5.30 76.19
N GLU A 125 -68.23 -6.55 76.37
CA GLU A 125 -66.97 -7.03 75.78
C GLU A 125 -67.07 -7.20 74.26
N ALA A 126 -68.20 -7.68 73.74
CA ALA A 126 -68.44 -7.73 72.30
C ALA A 126 -68.49 -6.33 71.66
N GLU A 127 -68.90 -5.29 72.38
CA GLU A 127 -68.85 -3.91 71.92
C GLU A 127 -67.42 -3.35 71.95
N ARG A 128 -66.65 -3.56 73.03
CA ARG A 128 -65.21 -3.20 73.08
C ARG A 128 -64.41 -3.85 71.94
N LEU A 129 -64.64 -5.14 71.67
CA LEU A 129 -63.98 -5.85 70.59
C LEU A 129 -64.42 -5.35 69.20
N ARG A 130 -65.63 -4.80 69.06
CA ARG A 130 -66.07 -4.12 67.83
C ARG A 130 -65.38 -2.77 67.65
N THR A 131 -65.29 -1.93 68.68
CA THR A 131 -64.64 -0.61 68.57
C THR A 131 -63.14 -0.76 68.32
N LEU A 132 -62.44 -1.60 69.09
CA LEU A 132 -61.03 -1.93 68.86
C LEU A 132 -60.81 -2.54 67.47
N GLY A 133 -61.73 -3.38 67.01
CA GLY A 133 -61.71 -3.96 65.66
C GLY A 133 -62.00 -2.97 64.54
N GLN A 134 -62.69 -1.85 64.81
CA GLN A 134 -62.90 -0.74 63.88
C GLN A 134 -61.66 0.17 63.85
N GLU A 135 -61.18 0.60 65.02
CA GLU A 135 -59.96 1.41 65.18
C GLU A 135 -58.74 0.75 64.51
N ALA A 136 -58.55 -0.57 64.71
CA ALA A 136 -57.47 -1.32 64.07
C ALA A 136 -57.61 -1.40 62.54
N ARG A 137 -58.83 -1.45 62.00
CA ARG A 137 -59.09 -1.42 60.55
C ARG A 137 -58.82 -0.04 59.96
N GLU A 138 -59.29 1.02 60.62
CA GLU A 138 -59.05 2.39 60.19
C GLU A 138 -57.56 2.74 60.23
N ALA A 139 -56.83 2.27 61.24
CA ALA A 139 -55.38 2.40 61.31
C ALA A 139 -54.68 1.65 60.16
N ALA A 140 -55.03 0.38 59.93
CA ALA A 140 -54.46 -0.43 58.83
C ALA A 140 -54.78 0.16 57.44
N GLU A 141 -55.98 0.70 57.25
CA GLU A 141 -56.35 1.41 56.03
C GLU A 141 -55.54 2.71 55.83
N GLN A 142 -55.30 3.48 56.89
CA GLN A 142 -54.47 4.69 56.81
C GLN A 142 -53.01 4.36 56.52
N GLU A 143 -52.47 3.29 57.11
CA GLU A 143 -51.12 2.81 56.83
C GLU A 143 -51.00 2.29 55.39
N ALA A 144 -51.96 1.48 54.92
CA ALA A 144 -52.00 1.02 53.54
C ALA A 144 -52.08 2.18 52.53
N LYS A 145 -52.87 3.22 52.81
CA LYS A 145 -52.95 4.44 51.99
C LYS A 145 -51.61 5.18 51.96
N ARG A 146 -50.96 5.40 53.11
CA ARG A 146 -49.61 6.02 53.19
C ARG A 146 -48.54 5.22 52.46
N LEU A 147 -48.55 3.88 52.58
CA LEU A 147 -47.61 3.00 51.87
C LEU A 147 -47.86 3.00 50.36
N HIS A 148 -49.12 3.10 49.92
CA HIS A 148 -49.45 3.27 48.51
C HIS A 148 -48.99 4.62 47.97
N GLU A 149 -49.32 5.73 48.65
CA GLU A 149 -48.86 7.08 48.30
C GLU A 149 -47.32 7.18 48.26
N ALA A 150 -46.63 6.62 49.25
CA ALA A 150 -45.17 6.61 49.32
C ALA A 150 -44.51 5.75 48.24
N SER A 151 -45.14 4.64 47.82
CA SER A 151 -44.64 3.78 46.74
C SER A 151 -44.89 4.39 45.36
N VAL A 152 -46.06 5.01 45.12
CA VAL A 152 -46.32 5.80 43.90
C VAL A 152 -45.29 6.94 43.80
N ALA A 153 -45.13 7.74 44.85
CA ALA A 153 -44.13 8.82 44.89
C ALA A 153 -42.68 8.32 44.83
N ALA A 154 -42.39 7.04 45.07
CA ALA A 154 -41.08 6.43 44.85
C ALA A 154 -40.89 6.01 43.39
N VAL A 155 -41.91 5.43 42.75
CA VAL A 155 -41.91 5.08 41.32
C VAL A 155 -41.78 6.34 40.46
N GLU A 156 -42.55 7.40 40.74
CA GLU A 156 -42.48 8.67 39.99
C GLU A 156 -41.07 9.30 40.05
N ARG A 157 -40.41 9.25 41.21
CA ARG A 157 -39.01 9.70 41.36
C ARG A 157 -38.03 8.80 40.60
N ALA A 158 -38.19 7.48 40.69
CA ALA A 158 -37.33 6.53 39.97
C ALA A 158 -37.48 6.68 38.45
N GLU A 159 -38.69 6.93 37.94
CA GLU A 159 -38.93 7.26 36.54
C GLU A 159 -38.33 8.61 36.15
N GLY A 160 -38.48 9.66 36.99
CA GLY A 160 -37.87 10.96 36.76
C GLY A 160 -36.35 10.88 36.64
N GLU A 161 -35.70 10.17 37.57
CA GLU A 161 -34.25 9.89 37.51
C GLU A 161 -33.87 9.06 36.28
N ALA A 162 -34.64 8.03 35.93
CA ALA A 162 -34.36 7.18 34.77
C ALA A 162 -34.45 7.99 33.46
N ARG A 163 -35.50 8.81 33.30
CA ARG A 163 -35.68 9.71 32.16
C ARG A 163 -34.54 10.73 32.06
N ALA A 164 -34.15 11.35 33.18
CA ALA A 164 -33.02 12.29 33.22
C ALA A 164 -31.68 11.63 32.85
N ARG A 165 -31.43 10.40 33.32
CA ARG A 165 -30.24 9.60 32.92
C ARG A 165 -30.25 9.30 31.42
N ILE A 166 -31.38 8.84 30.88
CA ILE A 166 -31.56 8.53 29.46
C ILE A 166 -31.32 9.78 28.59
N GLU A 167 -31.90 10.92 28.94
CA GLU A 167 -31.70 12.17 28.20
C GLU A 167 -30.23 12.59 28.21
N SER A 168 -29.58 12.60 29.39
CA SER A 168 -28.16 12.97 29.50
C SER A 168 -27.23 12.02 28.71
N ALA A 169 -27.58 10.73 28.61
CA ALA A 169 -26.84 9.76 27.80
C ALA A 169 -27.08 9.99 26.29
N HIS A 170 -28.28 10.37 25.88
CA HIS A 170 -28.57 10.77 24.50
C HIS A 170 -27.85 12.07 24.12
N GLU A 171 -27.84 13.09 24.99
CA GLU A 171 -27.08 14.33 24.78
C GLU A 171 -25.57 14.06 24.64
N GLN A 172 -24.99 13.23 25.51
CA GLN A 172 -23.59 12.82 25.43
C GLN A 172 -23.30 12.08 24.12
N THR A 173 -24.12 11.09 23.77
CA THR A 173 -23.97 10.32 22.51
C THR A 173 -24.08 11.23 21.29
N GLN A 174 -24.99 12.21 21.28
CA GLN A 174 -25.11 13.19 20.20
C GLN A 174 -23.89 14.13 20.12
N GLN A 175 -23.34 14.56 21.25
CA GLN A 175 -22.11 15.36 21.29
C GLN A 175 -20.90 14.58 20.77
N GLU A 176 -20.75 13.31 21.16
CA GLU A 176 -19.68 12.44 20.68
C GLU A 176 -19.80 12.15 19.18
N LEU A 177 -21.00 11.81 18.69
CA LEU A 177 -21.27 11.65 17.26
C LEU A 177 -21.00 12.95 16.47
N THR A 178 -21.28 14.12 17.05
CA THR A 178 -21.01 15.42 16.41
C THR A 178 -19.51 15.71 16.34
N ARG A 179 -18.77 15.44 17.42
CA ARG A 179 -17.29 15.54 17.44
C ARG A 179 -16.67 14.61 16.42
N TRP A 180 -16.98 13.31 16.50
CA TRP A 180 -16.46 12.29 15.58
C TRP A 180 -16.75 12.61 14.11
N ARG A 181 -17.96 13.10 13.79
CA ARG A 181 -18.27 13.58 12.43
C ARG A 181 -17.39 14.75 12.01
N SER A 182 -17.16 15.72 12.89
CA SER A 182 -16.28 16.88 12.60
C SER A 182 -14.79 16.51 12.52
N ASP A 183 -14.37 15.44 13.19
CA ASP A 183 -13.02 14.90 13.13
C ASP A 183 -12.80 14.13 11.81
N VAL A 184 -13.71 13.22 11.46
CA VAL A 184 -13.69 12.50 10.17
C VAL A 184 -13.82 13.46 8.98
N GLU A 185 -14.66 14.51 9.08
CA GLU A 185 -14.74 15.55 8.04
C GLU A 185 -13.43 16.33 7.90
N ARG A 186 -12.70 16.54 9.00
CA ARG A 186 -11.37 17.17 8.96
C ARG A 186 -10.35 16.25 8.29
N GLU A 187 -10.23 15.00 8.74
CA GLU A 187 -9.31 14.00 8.17
C GLU A 187 -9.56 13.78 6.65
N VAL A 188 -10.83 13.71 6.23
CA VAL A 188 -11.18 13.57 4.79
C VAL A 188 -10.79 14.81 3.99
N ASN A 189 -10.88 16.02 4.56
CA ASN A 189 -10.45 17.25 3.89
C ASN A 189 -8.92 17.40 3.88
N GLU A 190 -8.22 17.02 4.96
CA GLU A 190 -6.75 16.97 5.04
C GLU A 190 -6.17 15.96 4.04
N HIS A 191 -6.72 14.75 3.98
CA HIS A 191 -6.34 13.76 2.96
C HIS A 191 -6.65 14.21 1.53
N ARG A 192 -7.75 14.95 1.30
CA ARG A 192 -8.05 15.52 -0.01
C ARG A 192 -7.02 16.59 -0.39
N ALA A 193 -6.69 17.51 0.52
CA ALA A 193 -5.69 18.54 0.28
C ALA A 193 -4.31 17.93 -0.03
N ALA A 194 -3.85 16.99 0.80
CA ALA A 194 -2.56 16.29 0.58
C ALA A 194 -2.53 15.49 -0.74
N ALA A 195 -3.66 14.92 -1.17
CA ALA A 195 -3.75 14.27 -2.49
C ALA A 195 -3.67 15.28 -3.64
N GLN A 196 -4.33 16.44 -3.52
CA GLN A 196 -4.27 17.52 -4.51
C GLN A 196 -2.84 18.10 -4.61
N GLU A 197 -2.18 18.38 -3.49
CA GLU A 197 -0.78 18.83 -3.46
C GLU A 197 0.17 17.79 -4.10
N ALA A 198 -0.06 16.50 -3.86
CA ALA A 198 0.73 15.43 -4.49
C ALA A 198 0.49 15.31 -6.00
N ASP A 199 -0.73 15.51 -6.48
CA ASP A 199 -1.04 15.50 -7.92
C ASP A 199 -0.56 16.78 -8.63
N GLU A 200 -0.60 17.94 -7.98
CA GLU A 200 0.01 19.18 -8.47
C GLU A 200 1.54 19.07 -8.55
N ALA A 201 2.19 18.45 -7.54
CA ALA A 201 3.62 18.17 -7.57
C ALA A 201 4.00 17.22 -8.72
N ARG A 202 3.26 16.11 -8.91
CA ARG A 202 3.46 15.18 -10.05
C ARG A 202 3.26 15.89 -11.40
N ALA A 203 2.28 16.77 -11.52
CA ALA A 203 2.05 17.55 -12.73
C ALA A 203 3.20 18.51 -13.03
N ALA A 204 3.73 19.19 -12.00
CA ALA A 204 4.89 20.08 -12.13
C ALA A 204 6.19 19.30 -12.48
N GLU A 205 6.40 18.12 -11.90
CA GLU A 205 7.52 17.23 -12.27
C GLU A 205 7.39 16.74 -13.72
N ALA A 206 6.20 16.33 -14.15
CA ALA A 206 5.94 15.93 -15.53
C ALA A 206 6.14 17.09 -16.52
N GLU A 207 5.74 18.31 -16.16
CA GLU A 207 6.00 19.49 -16.99
C GLU A 207 7.50 19.79 -17.09
N GLN A 208 8.24 19.74 -15.97
CA GLN A 208 9.70 19.90 -15.97
C GLN A 208 10.40 18.85 -16.85
N GLN A 209 9.95 17.60 -16.81
CA GLN A 209 10.45 16.54 -17.71
C GLN A 209 10.13 16.86 -19.18
N MET A 210 8.91 17.27 -19.52
CA MET A 210 8.56 17.67 -20.89
C MET A 210 9.39 18.87 -21.37
N GLN A 211 9.61 19.88 -20.51
CA GLN A 211 10.49 21.01 -20.81
C GLN A 211 11.95 20.57 -21.03
N ALA A 212 12.46 19.64 -20.22
CA ALA A 212 13.80 19.08 -20.38
C ALA A 212 13.95 18.28 -21.69
N TYR A 213 12.99 17.41 -22.03
CA TYR A 213 12.98 16.70 -23.31
C TYR A 213 12.89 17.67 -24.51
N HIS A 214 12.09 18.74 -24.41
CA HIS A 214 12.01 19.76 -25.45
C HIS A 214 13.33 20.53 -25.64
N GLN A 215 14.04 20.83 -24.54
CA GLN A 215 15.37 21.44 -24.57
C GLN A 215 16.40 20.49 -25.21
N GLN A 216 16.41 19.21 -24.84
CA GLN A 216 17.28 18.18 -25.43
C GLN A 216 17.03 18.04 -26.94
N LEU A 217 15.77 17.92 -27.37
CA LEU A 217 15.39 17.79 -28.77
C LEU A 217 15.78 19.04 -29.57
N THR A 218 15.62 20.23 -28.98
CA THR A 218 16.09 21.51 -29.56
C THR A 218 17.61 21.58 -29.67
N MET A 219 18.36 21.00 -28.72
CA MET A 219 19.83 20.93 -28.76
C MET A 219 20.30 19.96 -29.85
N VAL A 220 19.70 18.76 -29.92
CA VAL A 220 19.99 17.76 -30.96
C VAL A 220 19.66 18.30 -32.36
N GLN A 221 18.55 19.02 -32.54
CA GLN A 221 18.23 19.67 -33.82
C GLN A 221 19.34 20.65 -34.24
N LYS A 222 19.79 21.53 -33.34
CA LYS A 222 20.89 22.47 -33.61
C LYS A 222 22.20 21.76 -33.94
N GLU A 223 22.49 20.63 -33.30
CA GLU A 223 23.67 19.82 -33.61
C GLU A 223 23.54 19.15 -35.00
N ILE A 224 22.36 18.65 -35.35
CA ILE A 224 22.07 18.12 -36.69
C ILE A 224 22.26 19.21 -37.75
N ASP A 225 21.72 20.41 -37.53
CA ASP A 225 21.86 21.55 -38.45
C ASP A 225 23.33 21.96 -38.62
N ALA A 226 24.09 22.02 -37.52
CA ALA A 226 25.53 22.33 -37.55
C ALA A 226 26.35 21.23 -38.27
N ARG A 227 26.05 19.95 -38.03
CA ARG A 227 26.67 18.81 -38.73
C ARG A 227 26.34 18.84 -40.23
N GLN A 228 25.12 19.19 -40.62
CA GLN A 228 24.74 19.38 -42.02
C GLN A 228 25.52 20.53 -42.69
N GLN A 229 25.69 21.66 -41.99
CA GLN A 229 26.50 22.78 -42.48
C GLN A 229 27.98 22.39 -42.64
N ALA A 230 28.56 21.67 -41.69
CA ALA A 230 29.92 21.16 -41.78
C ALA A 230 30.11 20.17 -42.96
N LEU A 231 29.14 19.27 -43.19
CA LEU A 231 29.15 18.37 -44.35
C LEU A 231 29.03 19.12 -45.69
N ALA A 232 28.26 20.21 -45.73
CA ALA A 232 28.20 21.08 -46.92
C ALA A 232 29.52 21.82 -47.17
N GLN A 233 30.18 22.32 -46.11
CA GLN A 233 31.51 22.93 -46.22
C GLN A 233 32.57 21.94 -46.71
N LEU A 234 32.56 20.70 -46.19
CA LEU A 234 33.46 19.64 -46.64
C LEU A 234 33.25 19.24 -48.10
N ARG A 235 31.99 19.19 -48.57
CA ARG A 235 31.68 18.97 -50.00
C ARG A 235 32.19 20.11 -50.88
N ASN A 236 31.95 21.36 -50.50
CA ASN A 236 32.45 22.53 -51.23
C ASN A 236 33.99 22.54 -51.29
N ALA A 237 34.68 22.17 -50.21
CA ALA A 237 36.13 22.04 -50.18
C ALA A 237 36.63 20.87 -51.05
N GLN A 238 35.92 19.74 -51.07
CA GLN A 238 36.20 18.61 -51.95
C GLN A 238 36.05 18.99 -53.43
N GLU A 239 34.98 19.71 -53.79
CA GLU A 239 34.75 20.23 -55.14
C GLU A 239 35.83 21.23 -55.56
N GLN A 240 36.23 22.14 -54.67
CA GLN A 240 37.34 23.08 -54.91
C GLN A 240 38.68 22.34 -55.11
N ALA A 241 38.99 21.34 -54.30
CA ALA A 241 40.19 20.52 -54.47
C ALA A 241 40.16 19.71 -55.77
N GLN A 242 38.98 19.20 -56.19
CA GLN A 242 38.81 18.55 -57.48
C GLN A 242 38.99 19.51 -58.67
N GLN A 243 38.51 20.76 -58.56
CA GLN A 243 38.72 21.81 -59.56
C GLN A 243 40.21 22.19 -59.66
N GLN A 244 40.90 22.36 -58.54
CA GLN A 244 42.34 22.62 -58.50
C GLN A 244 43.15 21.45 -59.10
N LEU A 245 42.81 20.20 -58.79
CA LEU A 245 43.39 19.01 -59.42
C LEU A 245 43.00 18.86 -60.90
N GLY A 246 41.95 19.54 -61.36
CA GLY A 246 41.60 19.68 -62.78
C GLY A 246 42.52 20.69 -63.47
N GLN A 247 42.68 21.87 -62.87
CA GLN A 247 43.56 22.95 -63.33
C GLN A 247 45.02 22.48 -63.41
N LEU A 248 45.57 21.92 -62.33
CA LEU A 248 46.96 21.41 -62.30
C LEU A 248 47.24 20.33 -63.35
N ARG A 249 46.22 19.55 -63.77
CA ARG A 249 46.35 18.59 -64.89
C ARG A 249 46.31 19.27 -66.26
N GLN A 250 45.54 20.34 -66.42
CA GLN A 250 45.51 21.15 -67.64
C GLN A 250 46.82 21.93 -67.80
N ASP A 251 47.31 22.54 -66.72
CA ASP A 251 48.59 23.25 -66.66
C ASP A 251 49.76 22.29 -66.89
N GLY A 252 49.74 21.12 -66.24
CA GLY A 252 50.72 20.05 -66.46
C GLY A 252 50.75 19.59 -67.92
N ALA A 253 49.58 19.32 -68.53
CA ALA A 253 49.49 18.97 -69.94
C ALA A 253 49.94 20.12 -70.87
N ALA A 254 49.73 21.39 -70.51
CA ALA A 254 50.26 22.53 -71.26
C ALA A 254 51.79 22.56 -71.20
N VAL A 255 52.38 22.38 -70.02
CA VAL A 255 53.84 22.30 -69.83
C VAL A 255 54.45 21.09 -70.56
N GLU A 256 53.78 19.94 -70.57
CA GLU A 256 54.21 18.78 -71.37
C GLU A 256 54.18 19.07 -72.88
N ASN A 257 53.15 19.76 -73.38
CA ASN A 257 53.07 20.18 -74.79
C ASN A 257 54.14 21.22 -75.15
N ASP A 258 54.44 22.17 -74.27
CA ASP A 258 55.52 23.14 -74.48
C ASP A 258 56.91 22.49 -74.40
N LEU A 259 57.11 21.52 -73.49
CA LEU A 259 58.33 20.70 -73.43
C LEU A 259 58.50 19.87 -74.71
N ALA A 260 57.42 19.29 -75.25
CA ALA A 260 57.42 18.59 -76.52
C ALA A 260 57.74 19.53 -77.70
N GLN A 261 57.17 20.75 -77.73
CA GLN A 261 57.51 21.77 -78.72
C GLN A 261 58.98 22.20 -78.63
N VAL A 262 59.51 22.47 -77.42
CA VAL A 262 60.91 22.84 -77.22
C VAL A 262 61.83 21.69 -77.64
N THR A 263 61.49 20.45 -77.30
CA THR A 263 62.22 19.25 -77.74
C THR A 263 62.20 19.11 -79.26
N HIS A 264 61.07 19.35 -79.91
CA HIS A 264 60.96 19.31 -81.37
C HIS A 264 61.75 20.44 -82.05
N ARG A 265 61.70 21.68 -81.53
CA ARG A 265 62.53 22.79 -82.00
C ARG A 265 64.03 22.48 -81.83
N LEU A 266 64.42 21.83 -80.75
CA LEU A 266 65.81 21.43 -80.47
C LEU A 266 66.26 20.25 -81.35
N GLN A 267 65.36 19.34 -81.73
CA GLN A 267 65.60 18.35 -82.78
C GLN A 267 65.73 19.01 -84.16
N GLY A 268 64.87 19.99 -84.47
CA GLY A 268 64.94 20.79 -85.70
C GLY A 268 66.27 21.51 -85.85
N THR A 269 66.68 22.31 -84.86
CA THR A 269 67.97 23.02 -84.91
C THR A 269 69.17 22.08 -84.91
N ARG A 270 69.08 20.88 -84.30
CA ARG A 270 70.11 19.83 -84.47
C ARG A 270 70.15 19.26 -85.89
N GLN A 271 69.02 19.12 -86.57
CA GLN A 271 68.95 18.69 -87.97
C GLN A 271 69.41 19.79 -88.93
N GLU A 272 69.11 21.05 -88.66
CA GLU A 272 69.61 22.20 -89.40
C GLU A 272 71.13 22.32 -89.24
N LEU A 273 71.64 22.19 -88.00
CA LEU A 273 73.08 22.22 -87.73
C LEU A 273 73.83 21.05 -88.38
N SER A 274 73.26 19.84 -88.40
CA SER A 274 73.88 18.70 -89.10
C SER A 274 73.79 18.84 -90.62
N GLN A 275 72.72 19.44 -91.15
CA GLN A 275 72.65 19.84 -92.55
C GLN A 275 73.72 20.88 -92.90
N GLU A 276 73.89 21.95 -92.11
CA GLU A 276 74.93 22.95 -92.36
C GLU A 276 76.34 22.38 -92.20
N LEU A 277 76.59 21.49 -91.22
CA LEU A 277 77.85 20.75 -91.15
C LEU A 277 78.08 19.89 -92.40
N SER A 278 77.05 19.19 -92.91
CA SER A 278 77.18 18.43 -94.17
C SER A 278 77.34 19.33 -95.41
N ARG A 279 76.77 20.54 -95.42
CA ARG A 279 76.96 21.56 -96.47
C ARG A 279 78.39 22.11 -96.44
N LEU A 280 78.91 22.40 -95.24
CA LEU A 280 80.30 22.81 -95.04
C LEU A 280 81.29 21.70 -95.39
N GLU A 281 81.00 20.44 -95.05
CA GLU A 281 81.79 19.30 -95.52
C GLU A 281 81.71 19.11 -97.03
N ALA A 282 80.54 19.25 -97.65
CA ALA A 282 80.40 19.16 -99.11
C ALA A 282 81.13 20.30 -99.82
N ALA A 283 81.02 21.53 -99.30
CA ALA A 283 81.76 22.70 -99.79
C ALA A 283 83.27 22.53 -99.59
N ARG A 284 83.71 21.98 -98.45
CA ARG A 284 85.11 21.66 -98.18
C ARG A 284 85.63 20.57 -99.13
N ARG A 285 84.92 19.45 -99.31
CA ARG A 285 85.29 18.39 -100.26
C ARG A 285 85.28 18.92 -101.70
N GLY A 286 84.38 19.84 -102.03
CA GLY A 286 84.37 20.56 -103.30
C GLY A 286 85.58 21.47 -103.48
N ALA A 287 85.97 22.21 -102.43
CA ALA A 287 87.19 23.01 -102.41
C ALA A 287 88.46 22.16 -102.50
N GLU A 288 88.52 21.03 -101.79
CA GLU A 288 89.61 20.04 -101.88
C GLU A 288 89.65 19.37 -103.27
N GLN A 289 88.50 19.16 -103.93
CA GLN A 289 88.45 18.71 -105.32
C GLN A 289 88.89 19.80 -106.31
N VAL A 290 88.56 21.08 -106.07
CA VAL A 290 89.06 22.20 -106.88
C VAL A 290 90.55 22.43 -106.62
N GLU A 291 91.05 22.20 -105.41
CA GLU A 291 92.48 22.20 -105.09
C GLU A 291 93.18 21.04 -105.78
N GLN A 292 92.63 19.82 -105.75
CA GLN A 292 93.15 18.68 -106.53
C GLN A 292 93.09 18.94 -108.04
N GLN A 293 92.02 19.54 -108.57
CA GLN A 293 91.91 19.90 -109.99
C GLN A 293 92.86 21.03 -110.39
N THR A 294 93.12 22.01 -109.52
CA THR A 294 94.10 23.08 -109.78
C THR A 294 95.53 22.60 -109.57
N LEU A 295 95.80 21.68 -108.64
CA LEU A 295 97.08 20.96 -108.54
C LEU A 295 97.31 20.04 -109.74
N GLU A 296 96.30 19.30 -110.19
CA GLU A 296 96.36 18.54 -111.44
C GLU A 296 96.54 19.44 -112.65
N ALA A 297 95.81 20.56 -112.75
CA ALA A 297 95.97 21.54 -113.82
C ALA A 297 97.37 22.17 -113.76
N ARG A 298 97.91 22.42 -112.58
CA ARG A 298 99.29 22.90 -112.36
C ARG A 298 100.32 21.84 -112.72
N VAL A 299 100.08 20.56 -112.46
CA VAL A 299 100.94 19.44 -112.88
C VAL A 299 100.82 19.17 -114.37
N ARG A 300 99.63 19.34 -114.98
CA ARG A 300 99.41 19.29 -116.43
C ARG A 300 100.12 20.45 -117.10
N MET A 301 99.90 21.69 -116.65
CA MET A 301 100.66 22.88 -117.05
C MET A 301 102.16 22.74 -116.79
N GLN A 302 102.62 22.06 -115.73
CA GLN A 302 104.05 21.83 -115.50
C GLN A 302 104.61 20.73 -116.41
N ARG A 303 103.82 19.72 -116.78
CA ARG A 303 104.15 18.70 -117.79
C ARG A 303 104.03 19.24 -119.23
N GLU A 304 103.26 20.29 -119.44
CA GLU A 304 103.10 20.98 -120.73
C GLU A 304 104.11 22.11 -120.88
N ALA A 305 104.40 22.88 -119.84
CA ALA A 305 105.54 23.78 -119.75
C ALA A 305 106.85 23.00 -119.82
N LYS A 306 106.93 21.80 -119.22
CA LYS A 306 108.07 20.89 -119.44
C LYS A 306 108.10 20.38 -120.88
N ARG A 307 106.98 19.94 -121.48
CA ARG A 307 106.96 19.58 -122.92
C ARG A 307 107.20 20.77 -123.85
N MET A 308 106.93 22.00 -123.44
CA MET A 308 107.31 23.24 -124.15
C MET A 308 108.77 23.58 -123.93
N ALA A 309 109.34 23.34 -122.74
CA ALA A 309 110.76 23.50 -122.47
C ALA A 309 111.61 22.43 -123.17
N ASP A 310 111.14 21.18 -123.23
CA ASP A 310 111.76 20.08 -123.96
C ASP A 310 111.62 20.31 -125.48
N ARG A 311 110.48 20.85 -125.96
CA ARG A 311 110.33 21.32 -127.36
C ARG A 311 111.15 22.58 -127.66
N ALA A 312 111.33 23.48 -126.70
CA ALA A 312 112.17 24.66 -126.85
C ALA A 312 113.65 24.27 -126.85
N ALA A 313 114.06 23.30 -126.03
CA ALA A 313 115.39 22.71 -126.07
C ALA A 313 115.64 21.98 -127.39
N ALA A 314 114.67 21.20 -127.89
CA ALA A 314 114.74 20.57 -129.20
C ALA A 314 114.75 21.61 -130.34
N ALA A 315 113.97 22.69 -130.23
CA ALA A 315 113.95 23.78 -131.20
C ALA A 315 115.25 24.61 -131.16
N VAL A 316 115.84 24.85 -129.98
CA VAL A 316 117.15 25.51 -129.84
C VAL A 316 118.26 24.63 -130.40
N MET A 317 118.23 23.31 -130.17
CA MET A 317 119.13 22.35 -130.81
C MET A 317 118.94 22.26 -132.34
N ALA A 318 117.77 22.66 -132.85
CA ALA A 318 117.48 22.74 -134.29
C ALA A 318 117.67 24.14 -134.91
N ALA A 319 117.71 25.20 -134.09
CA ALA A 319 117.81 26.60 -134.51
C ALA A 319 119.20 27.21 -134.27
N ALA A 320 120.04 26.61 -133.42
CA ALA A 320 121.45 27.00 -133.23
C ALA A 320 122.36 26.74 -134.45
N ALA A 321 121.79 26.73 -135.66
CA ALA A 321 122.45 26.59 -136.94
C ALA A 321 122.24 27.79 -137.89
N ILE A 322 121.32 28.73 -137.58
CA ILE A 322 121.00 29.89 -138.44
C ILE A 322 120.73 31.17 -137.59
N SER A 323 121.57 32.20 -137.81
CA SER A 323 121.40 33.66 -137.56
C SER A 323 120.41 34.14 -136.47
N GLU A 324 120.88 34.76 -135.38
CA GLU A 324 121.18 36.22 -135.23
C GLU A 324 119.96 37.17 -135.11
N GLN A 325 120.12 38.24 -134.28
CA GLN A 325 119.31 39.48 -134.22
C GLN A 325 117.84 39.31 -133.71
N THR A 326 117.19 40.24 -132.99
CA THR A 326 117.53 41.59 -132.46
C THR A 326 116.58 41.99 -131.32
N GLY A 327 117.05 42.75 -130.31
CA GLY A 327 116.27 43.65 -129.43
C GLY A 327 115.13 43.06 -128.56
N GLU A 328 114.37 43.83 -127.78
CA GLU A 328 114.62 45.00 -126.91
C GLU A 328 113.25 45.47 -126.34
N PHE A 329 113.17 45.91 -125.07
CA PHE A 329 111.96 46.46 -124.40
C PHE A 329 110.75 45.49 -124.25
N LYS A 330 109.69 45.76 -123.46
CA LYS A 330 109.36 46.94 -122.63
C LYS A 330 108.53 46.56 -121.37
N MET A 331 108.53 47.47 -120.39
CA MET A 331 107.49 47.58 -119.36
C MET A 331 106.07 47.70 -119.93
N VAL A 332 105.08 47.16 -119.22
CA VAL A 332 103.72 47.72 -119.10
C VAL A 332 103.30 47.65 -117.62
N ALA A 333 102.51 48.62 -117.16
CA ALA A 333 101.92 48.70 -115.82
C ALA A 333 100.50 49.29 -115.93
N ILE A 334 99.81 49.54 -114.78
CA ILE A 334 98.45 50.10 -114.64
C ILE A 334 97.34 49.05 -114.91
N GLY A 335 96.19 48.99 -114.20
CA GLY A 335 95.63 49.79 -113.09
C GLY A 335 94.87 48.89 -112.08
N ARG A 336 94.49 49.34 -110.87
CA ARG A 336 93.41 50.30 -110.48
C ARG A 336 91.99 49.82 -110.85
N ASP A 337 90.95 49.97 -110.03
CA ASP A 337 90.68 50.51 -108.65
C ASP A 337 89.30 49.92 -108.22
N GLN A 338 88.66 50.00 -107.03
CA GLN A 338 88.76 50.63 -105.68
C GLN A 338 88.18 49.58 -104.65
N GLU A 339 88.28 49.60 -103.30
CA GLU A 339 87.92 50.55 -102.20
C GLU A 339 86.40 50.78 -101.96
N PRO A 340 85.91 51.18 -100.74
CA PRO A 340 86.21 50.67 -99.38
C PRO A 340 84.99 50.69 -98.37
N ALA A 341 85.26 50.52 -97.05
CA ALA A 341 84.43 50.80 -95.83
C ALA A 341 83.21 49.86 -95.54
N ALA A 342 82.95 49.27 -94.34
CA ALA A 342 82.99 49.67 -92.89
C ALA A 342 81.64 50.26 -92.38
N VAL A 343 81.17 50.21 -91.10
CA VAL A 343 81.79 50.13 -89.74
C VAL A 343 80.80 49.49 -88.70
N ALA A 344 81.28 48.97 -87.53
CA ALA A 344 80.58 48.83 -86.22
C ALA A 344 79.45 47.75 -85.99
N ALA A 345 79.15 47.23 -84.78
CA ALA A 345 79.92 47.10 -83.50
C ALA A 345 79.37 46.03 -82.50
N ALA A 346 80.29 45.38 -81.75
CA ALA A 346 80.36 45.00 -80.30
C ALA A 346 79.18 45.19 -79.28
N PRO A 347 79.22 44.62 -78.02
CA PRO A 347 79.90 43.40 -77.46
C PRO A 347 79.15 42.62 -76.30
N ALA A 348 79.82 41.61 -75.68
CA ALA A 348 79.72 41.14 -74.25
C ALA A 348 78.47 40.32 -73.77
N LEU A 349 78.29 39.80 -72.53
CA LEU A 349 79.03 39.05 -71.42
C LEU A 349 77.95 38.69 -70.32
N ALA A 350 78.08 37.87 -69.25
CA ALA A 350 78.77 36.60 -68.87
C ALA A 350 78.35 36.15 -67.41
N LEU A 351 78.76 34.95 -66.92
CA LEU A 351 78.53 34.35 -65.55
C LEU A 351 77.06 33.95 -65.20
N ALA A 352 76.68 33.15 -64.17
CA ALA A 352 77.30 32.05 -63.37
C ALA A 352 76.26 31.33 -62.43
N ASP A 353 76.68 30.25 -61.74
CA ASP A 353 76.20 29.68 -60.44
C ASP A 353 74.99 28.70 -60.28
N ALA A 354 74.87 28.08 -59.07
CA ALA A 354 74.04 26.91 -58.65
C ALA A 354 72.85 27.29 -57.67
N PRO A 355 72.29 26.50 -56.68
CA PRO A 355 72.43 25.09 -56.20
C PRO A 355 71.12 24.32 -55.73
N GLU A 356 71.27 23.13 -55.08
CA GLU A 356 70.45 22.51 -53.96
C GLU A 356 68.94 22.12 -54.14
N GLU A 357 68.21 21.33 -53.29
CA GLU A 357 68.42 20.69 -51.95
C GLU A 357 67.55 19.39 -51.66
N HIS A 358 67.61 18.90 -50.40
CA HIS A 358 66.96 17.84 -49.55
C HIS A 358 65.40 17.61 -49.58
N SER A 359 64.70 16.65 -48.88
CA SER A 359 64.94 15.37 -48.11
C SER A 359 63.59 14.63 -47.75
N GLU A 360 63.59 13.64 -46.81
CA GLU A 360 62.56 12.60 -46.49
C GLU A 360 61.35 12.99 -45.53
N PRO A 361 60.76 12.13 -44.64
CA PRO A 361 59.47 11.40 -44.81
C PRO A 361 58.41 11.57 -43.66
N VAL A 362 57.29 10.81 -43.62
CA VAL A 362 56.55 10.35 -42.39
C VAL A 362 55.36 9.38 -42.66
N GLU A 363 54.90 8.66 -41.62
CA GLU A 363 53.88 7.56 -41.58
C GLU A 363 52.43 7.96 -41.15
N PRO A 364 51.41 7.05 -41.15
CA PRO A 364 49.97 7.38 -41.08
C PRO A 364 49.23 7.10 -39.74
N PRO A 365 47.97 7.59 -39.56
CA PRO A 365 47.01 7.14 -38.54
C PRO A 365 46.25 5.86 -38.99
N THR A 366 46.03 4.82 -38.17
CA THR A 366 45.27 4.70 -36.89
C THR A 366 43.75 4.60 -37.08
N GLN A 367 43.18 3.44 -36.72
CA GLN A 367 41.74 3.14 -36.66
C GLN A 367 41.22 3.26 -35.20
N PRO A 368 39.95 3.61 -34.96
CA PRO A 368 39.29 3.48 -33.67
C PRO A 368 38.58 2.12 -33.50
N GLU A 369 38.43 1.67 -32.25
CA GLU A 369 37.89 0.34 -31.87
C GLU A 369 36.34 0.27 -31.80
N LEU A 370 35.82 -0.96 -31.68
CA LEU A 370 34.42 -1.23 -31.36
C LEU A 370 34.15 -1.06 -29.85
N GLN A 371 32.89 -0.75 -29.49
CA GLN A 371 32.30 -1.15 -28.20
C GLN A 371 30.88 -1.71 -28.43
N PRO A 372 30.37 -2.60 -27.53
CA PRO A 372 29.28 -3.52 -27.84
C PRO A 372 27.88 -3.07 -27.37
N GLU A 373 26.88 -3.92 -27.67
CA GLU A 373 25.47 -3.80 -27.25
C GLU A 373 25.29 -3.97 -25.72
N PRO A 374 24.25 -3.36 -25.12
CA PRO A 374 23.79 -3.67 -23.76
C PRO A 374 22.81 -4.86 -23.73
N GLU A 375 22.93 -5.72 -22.72
CA GLU A 375 21.97 -6.81 -22.44
C GLU A 375 20.67 -6.28 -21.78
N PRO A 376 19.52 -6.99 -21.93
CA PRO A 376 18.27 -6.62 -21.27
C PRO A 376 18.20 -7.06 -19.79
N GLU A 377 17.59 -6.23 -18.95
CA GLU A 377 17.36 -6.53 -17.52
C GLU A 377 16.24 -7.57 -17.30
N PRO A 378 16.31 -8.39 -16.22
CA PRO A 378 15.31 -9.43 -15.93
C PRO A 378 14.06 -8.91 -15.20
N GLU A 379 12.94 -9.62 -15.39
CA GLU A 379 11.65 -9.31 -14.76
C GLU A 379 11.64 -9.58 -13.23
N PRO A 380 10.87 -8.81 -12.42
CA PRO A 380 10.80 -8.99 -10.97
C PRO A 380 9.90 -10.16 -10.55
N GLU A 381 10.43 -11.07 -9.74
CA GLU A 381 9.68 -12.20 -9.19
C GLU A 381 8.56 -11.76 -8.23
N LEU A 382 7.33 -12.24 -8.47
CA LEU A 382 6.18 -12.02 -7.58
C LEU A 382 6.28 -12.89 -6.31
N ARG A 383 6.91 -12.32 -5.29
CA ARG A 383 7.11 -12.93 -3.96
C ARG A 383 5.78 -13.14 -3.22
N VAL A 384 5.31 -14.38 -3.17
CA VAL A 384 4.19 -14.81 -2.31
C VAL A 384 4.70 -15.05 -0.89
N GLU A 385 4.17 -14.34 0.10
CA GLU A 385 4.33 -14.65 1.53
C GLU A 385 3.01 -15.13 2.17
N PRO A 386 3.07 -15.97 3.24
CA PRO A 386 1.96 -16.82 3.63
C PRO A 386 1.02 -16.23 4.68
N ALA A 387 -0.19 -16.78 4.76
CA ALA A 387 -1.19 -16.44 5.78
C ALA A 387 -0.82 -16.94 7.19
N ALA A 388 -1.22 -16.15 8.19
CA ALA A 388 -1.09 -16.42 9.63
C ALA A 388 -2.46 -16.10 10.32
N PRO A 389 -2.72 -16.52 11.57
CA PRO A 389 -3.85 -17.42 11.82
C PRO A 389 -5.09 -16.76 12.45
N ALA A 390 -6.18 -17.53 12.53
CA ALA A 390 -7.42 -17.12 13.20
C ALA A 390 -7.24 -16.99 14.72
N GLU A 391 -7.75 -15.90 15.30
CA GLU A 391 -7.84 -15.71 16.75
C GLU A 391 -9.09 -16.37 17.36
N GLU A 392 -8.99 -16.74 18.64
CA GLU A 392 -9.96 -17.58 19.33
C GLU A 392 -11.08 -16.78 20.04
N SER A 393 -12.32 -17.14 19.76
CA SER A 393 -13.41 -17.40 20.72
C SER A 393 -13.28 -16.82 22.14
N ARG A 394 -13.32 -15.49 22.31
CA ARG A 394 -13.50 -14.89 23.65
C ARG A 394 -14.98 -14.78 24.03
N SER A 395 -15.41 -15.74 24.84
CA SER A 395 -16.73 -15.74 25.50
C SER A 395 -16.95 -14.44 26.28
N LEU A 396 -18.07 -13.76 26.01
CA LEU A 396 -18.38 -12.44 26.54
C LEU A 396 -19.63 -12.53 27.45
N PHE A 397 -19.61 -13.44 28.42
CA PHE A 397 -20.75 -13.73 29.29
C PHE A 397 -20.35 -14.14 30.73
N GLU A 398 -19.95 -13.16 31.55
CA GLU A 398 -19.94 -13.28 33.02
C GLU A 398 -20.65 -12.08 33.67
N PRO A 399 -21.81 -12.26 34.31
CA PRO A 399 -22.42 -11.22 35.13
C PRO A 399 -21.79 -11.21 36.53
N ARG A 400 -20.95 -10.23 36.85
CA ARG A 400 -20.45 -10.05 38.23
C ARG A 400 -21.59 -9.70 39.17
N GLN A 401 -21.76 -10.52 40.21
CA GLN A 401 -22.72 -10.31 41.27
C GLN A 401 -22.37 -9.05 42.08
N ARG A 402 -23.40 -8.33 42.56
CA ARG A 402 -23.23 -7.42 43.69
C ARG A 402 -23.02 -8.25 44.96
N VAL A 403 -22.13 -7.78 45.82
CA VAL A 403 -22.14 -8.09 47.25
C VAL A 403 -22.20 -6.74 47.94
N ASP A 404 -23.28 -6.49 48.66
CA ASP A 404 -23.49 -5.24 49.39
C ASP A 404 -22.69 -5.25 50.71
N GLY A 405 -22.36 -4.05 51.21
CA GLY A 405 -21.65 -3.81 52.47
C GLY A 405 -21.81 -2.36 52.91
#